data_AF-A0A5C0SLZ2-F1
#
_entry.id   AF-A0A5C0SLZ2-F1
#
_cell.length_a   1.000
_cell.length_b   1.000
_cell.length_c   1.000
_cell.angle_alpha   90.00
_cell.angle_beta   90.00
_cell.angle_gamma   90.00
#
_symmetry.space_group_name_H-M   'P 1'
#
loop_
_entity.id
_entity.type
_entity.pdbx_description
1 polymer ?
#
loop_
_entity_poly.entity_id
_entity_poly.type
_entity_poly.pdbx_seq_one_letter_code
_entity_poly.pdbx_strand_id
1 'polypeptide(L)'
;MDEKNGAKSGDIVLPGDYLGVIEEYFPGEGVKEENGELYAVRAGKVVIDQDKMEISVEPVTDTPPLPQVGDVVIANVIEVKPQAAIVQLIKIEGREDDREIATSKLAGIHISQVRDGYVEGMSTEFKVGDVVRARVVATEKSPIQLSTKGPDLGVVYALCSRCRTPLVRRGDRLICPRCGSVETRKLSTLYRKMRV
;
A
#
# COMPACT_ATOMS: atom_id res chain seq x y z
N MET A 1 -25.83 -39.25 -6.69
CA MET A 1 -25.56 -38.31 -5.59
C MET A 1 -24.08 -38.50 -5.31
N ASP A 2 -23.25 -37.64 -5.90
CA ASP A 2 -21.81 -37.66 -5.66
C ASP A 2 -21.57 -37.31 -4.18
N GLU A 3 -20.88 -38.20 -3.46
CA GLU A 3 -20.43 -37.94 -2.09
C GLU A 3 -19.43 -36.77 -2.12
N LYS A 4 -19.91 -35.56 -1.83
CA LYS A 4 -19.05 -34.39 -1.66
C LYS A 4 -18.28 -34.56 -0.35
N ASN A 5 -17.05 -35.06 -0.45
CA ASN A 5 -16.14 -35.12 0.70
C ASN A 5 -15.69 -33.70 1.07
N GLY A 6 -15.76 -33.36 2.36
CA GLY A 6 -15.26 -32.09 2.88
C GLY A 6 -13.75 -31.93 2.69
N ALA A 7 -13.32 -30.70 2.40
CA ALA A 7 -11.91 -30.39 2.18
C ALA A 7 -11.13 -30.44 3.50
N LYS A 8 -9.89 -30.92 3.46
CA LYS A 8 -9.00 -30.96 4.63
C LYS A 8 -8.04 -29.79 4.60
N SER A 9 -7.58 -29.38 5.78
CA SER A 9 -6.52 -28.36 5.85
C SER A 9 -5.27 -28.88 5.12
N GLY A 10 -4.79 -28.09 4.17
CA GLY A 10 -3.66 -28.44 3.32
C GLY A 10 -4.03 -28.72 1.86
N ASP A 11 -5.30 -28.99 1.57
CA ASP A 11 -5.75 -29.32 0.21
C ASP A 11 -5.70 -28.09 -0.69
N ILE A 12 -5.35 -28.28 -1.97
CA ILE A 12 -5.44 -27.23 -2.99
C ILE A 12 -6.82 -27.32 -3.65
N VAL A 13 -7.50 -26.17 -3.68
CA VAL A 13 -8.86 -26.01 -4.21
C VAL A 13 -8.90 -24.94 -5.29
N LEU A 14 -9.91 -25.02 -6.15
CA LEU A 14 -10.23 -24.08 -7.21
C LEU A 14 -11.56 -23.35 -6.90
N PRO A 15 -11.80 -22.19 -7.53
CA PRO A 15 -13.09 -21.50 -7.40
C PRO A 15 -14.24 -22.42 -7.82
N GLY A 16 -15.23 -22.59 -6.95
CA GLY A 16 -16.37 -23.49 -7.12
C GLY A 16 -16.24 -24.84 -6.41
N ASP A 17 -15.06 -25.17 -5.88
CA ASP A 17 -14.86 -26.42 -5.14
C ASP A 17 -15.60 -26.37 -3.79
N TYR A 18 -16.22 -27.50 -3.43
CA TYR A 18 -16.92 -27.67 -2.16
C TYR A 18 -15.92 -27.86 -1.01
N LEU A 19 -16.18 -27.18 0.10
CA LEU A 19 -15.30 -27.16 1.28
C LEU A 19 -15.92 -27.85 2.50
N GLY A 20 -17.23 -27.71 2.70
CA GLY A 20 -17.93 -28.23 3.88
C GLY A 20 -19.30 -27.59 4.06
N VAL A 21 -19.86 -27.69 5.26
CA VAL A 21 -21.14 -27.06 5.61
C VAL A 21 -21.00 -26.07 6.77
N ILE A 22 -21.96 -25.15 6.90
CA ILE A 22 -21.98 -24.13 7.95
C ILE A 22 -22.11 -24.71 9.37
N GLU A 23 -22.64 -25.93 9.52
CA GLU A 23 -22.70 -26.61 10.81
C GLU A 23 -21.32 -27.07 11.29
N GLU A 24 -20.36 -27.23 10.38
CA GLU A 24 -18.99 -27.66 10.69
C GLU A 24 -18.04 -26.46 10.82
N TYR A 25 -18.18 -25.46 9.95
CA TYR A 25 -17.26 -24.32 9.89
C TYR A 25 -17.96 -23.00 9.57
N PHE A 26 -17.45 -21.91 10.12
CA PHE A 26 -17.74 -20.55 9.68
C PHE A 26 -16.94 -20.19 8.42
N PRO A 27 -17.52 -19.47 7.44
CA PRO A 27 -16.81 -19.03 6.25
C PRO A 27 -15.80 -17.91 6.57
N GLY A 28 -14.52 -18.19 6.35
CA GLY A 28 -13.43 -17.23 6.41
C GLY A 28 -13.11 -16.58 5.06
N GLU A 29 -11.91 -16.01 4.92
CA GLU A 29 -11.49 -15.42 3.65
C GLU A 29 -11.40 -16.45 2.51
N GLY A 30 -11.87 -16.06 1.32
CA GLY A 30 -11.80 -16.91 0.14
C GLY A 30 -12.86 -18.02 0.09
N VAL A 31 -13.85 -17.97 0.98
CA VAL A 31 -14.98 -18.90 1.05
C VAL A 31 -16.30 -18.14 0.93
N LYS A 32 -17.27 -18.75 0.25
CA LYS A 32 -18.65 -18.26 0.13
C LYS A 32 -19.61 -19.33 0.58
N GLU A 33 -20.65 -18.92 1.27
CA GLU A 33 -21.78 -19.76 1.66
C GLU A 33 -22.89 -19.67 0.63
N GLU A 34 -23.40 -20.82 0.19
CA GLU A 34 -24.59 -20.95 -0.64
C GLU A 34 -25.44 -22.12 -0.15
N ASN A 35 -26.64 -21.82 0.36
CA ASN A 35 -27.61 -22.80 0.86
C ASN A 35 -27.07 -23.70 1.98
N GLY A 36 -26.25 -23.15 2.89
CA GLY A 36 -25.62 -23.90 3.98
C GLY A 36 -24.38 -24.71 3.58
N GLU A 37 -24.03 -24.76 2.29
CA GLU A 37 -22.79 -25.34 1.80
C GLU A 37 -21.72 -24.25 1.59
N LEU A 38 -20.47 -24.59 1.87
CA LEU A 38 -19.31 -23.71 1.74
C LEU A 38 -18.54 -24.04 0.48
N TYR A 39 -18.23 -23.01 -0.32
CA TYR A 39 -17.52 -23.11 -1.58
C TYR A 39 -16.32 -22.18 -1.64
N ALA A 40 -15.24 -22.63 -2.26
CA ALA A 40 -14.08 -21.78 -2.53
C ALA A 40 -14.43 -20.72 -3.59
N VAL A 41 -14.04 -19.46 -3.38
CA VAL A 41 -14.19 -18.39 -4.39
C VAL A 41 -12.88 -18.04 -5.10
N ARG A 42 -11.76 -18.59 -4.64
CA ARG A 42 -10.42 -18.37 -5.20
C ARG A 42 -9.64 -19.68 -5.20
N ALA A 43 -8.65 -19.79 -6.09
CA ALA A 43 -7.73 -20.92 -6.07
C ALA A 43 -6.74 -20.76 -4.90
N GLY A 44 -6.55 -21.81 -4.11
CA GLY A 44 -5.74 -21.70 -2.91
C GLY A 44 -5.59 -22.98 -2.10
N LYS A 45 -4.89 -22.90 -0.99
CA LYS A 45 -4.72 -23.93 0.02
C LYS A 45 -5.75 -23.73 1.13
N VAL A 46 -6.43 -24.79 1.52
CA VAL A 46 -7.44 -24.74 2.59
C VAL A 46 -6.75 -24.65 3.96
N VAL A 47 -7.16 -23.68 4.76
CA VAL A 47 -6.73 -23.50 6.16
C VAL A 47 -7.96 -23.55 7.05
N ILE A 48 -7.92 -24.46 8.02
CA ILE A 48 -8.99 -24.66 8.99
C ILE A 48 -8.44 -24.26 10.36
N ASP A 49 -8.99 -23.19 10.92
CA ASP A 49 -8.74 -22.75 12.30
C ASP A 49 -9.72 -23.49 13.21
N GLN A 50 -9.24 -24.51 13.93
CA GLN A 50 -10.08 -25.33 14.80
C GLN A 50 -10.56 -24.59 16.05
N ASP A 51 -9.83 -23.57 16.52
CA ASP A 51 -10.23 -22.79 17.70
C ASP A 51 -11.44 -21.90 17.40
N LYS A 52 -11.50 -21.35 16.17
CA LYS A 52 -12.62 -20.54 15.69
C LYS A 52 -13.66 -21.33 14.92
N MET A 53 -13.39 -22.60 14.62
CA MET A 53 -14.13 -23.40 13.64
C MET A 53 -14.30 -22.62 12.33
N GLU A 54 -13.25 -22.03 11.80
CA GLU A 54 -13.30 -21.21 10.58
C GLU A 54 -12.55 -21.91 9.44
N ILE A 55 -13.15 -21.97 8.25
CA ILE A 55 -12.51 -22.48 7.04
C ILE A 55 -12.22 -21.33 6.08
N SER A 56 -10.97 -21.23 5.65
CA SER A 56 -10.49 -20.20 4.73
C SER A 56 -9.66 -20.82 3.61
N VAL A 57 -9.54 -20.10 2.50
CA VAL A 57 -8.71 -20.51 1.36
C VAL A 57 -7.57 -19.51 1.23
N GLU A 58 -6.38 -19.89 1.66
CA GLU A 58 -5.16 -19.10 1.44
C GLU A 58 -4.77 -19.18 -0.03
N PRO A 59 -4.72 -18.07 -0.76
CA PRO A 59 -4.49 -18.11 -2.19
C PRO A 59 -3.07 -18.59 -2.50
N VAL A 60 -2.92 -19.54 -3.43
CA VAL A 60 -1.61 -20.06 -3.89
C VAL A 60 -0.93 -19.04 -4.83
N THR A 61 -1.67 -18.03 -5.24
CA THR A 61 -1.18 -16.82 -5.90
C THR A 61 -1.23 -15.67 -4.90
N ASP A 62 -0.15 -14.91 -4.70
CA ASP A 62 -0.17 -13.79 -3.75
C ASP A 62 -1.34 -12.84 -4.02
N THR A 63 -2.26 -12.73 -3.06
CA THR A 63 -3.27 -11.67 -3.08
C THR A 63 -2.58 -10.33 -3.06
N PRO A 64 -3.06 -9.33 -3.82
CA PRO A 64 -2.44 -8.01 -3.87
C PRO A 64 -2.27 -7.47 -2.44
N PRO A 65 -1.04 -7.19 -2.01
CA PRO A 65 -0.78 -6.81 -0.64
C PRO A 65 -1.54 -5.52 -0.32
N LEU A 66 -2.50 -5.62 0.59
CA LEU A 66 -3.19 -4.46 1.10
C LEU A 66 -2.24 -3.77 2.09
N PRO A 67 -1.96 -2.46 1.93
CA PRO A 67 -1.21 -1.70 2.92
C PRO A 67 -1.97 -1.74 4.25
N GLN A 68 -1.26 -2.05 5.32
CA GLN A 68 -1.78 -2.05 6.69
C GLN A 68 -1.29 -0.82 7.46
N VAL A 69 -1.98 -0.47 8.54
CA VAL A 69 -1.54 0.62 9.42
C VAL A 69 -0.15 0.29 9.97
N GLY A 70 0.77 1.24 9.84
CA GLY A 70 2.18 1.06 10.24
C GLY A 70 3.13 0.73 9.08
N ASP A 71 2.62 0.22 7.96
CA ASP A 71 3.44 -0.09 6.78
C ASP A 71 4.11 1.18 6.23
N VAL A 72 5.34 1.03 5.74
CA VAL A 72 6.03 2.08 4.99
C VAL A 72 5.85 1.82 3.51
N VAL A 73 5.46 2.85 2.79
CA VAL A 73 5.12 2.78 1.37
C VAL A 73 5.88 3.83 0.57
N ILE A 74 6.14 3.49 -0.69
CA ILE A 74 6.68 4.39 -1.71
C ILE A 74 5.54 4.77 -2.64
N ALA A 75 5.38 6.06 -2.86
CA ALA A 75 4.28 6.62 -3.62
C ALA A 75 4.73 7.77 -4.53
N ASN A 76 4.06 7.93 -5.66
CA ASN A 76 4.24 9.08 -6.56
C ASN A 76 3.19 10.15 -6.26
N VAL A 77 3.59 11.41 -6.16
CA VAL A 77 2.67 12.54 -6.01
C VAL A 77 1.98 12.81 -7.34
N ILE A 78 0.65 12.64 -7.39
CA ILE A 78 -0.16 12.92 -8.58
C ILE A 78 -0.72 14.33 -8.53
N GLU A 79 -1.20 14.77 -7.37
CA GLU A 79 -1.84 16.07 -7.22
C GLU A 79 -1.47 16.71 -5.87
N VAL A 80 -1.31 18.02 -5.84
CA VAL A 80 -1.06 18.78 -4.61
C VAL A 80 -2.14 19.86 -4.47
N LYS A 81 -3.02 19.68 -3.48
CA LYS A 81 -4.04 20.64 -3.06
C LYS A 81 -3.55 21.41 -1.84
N PRO A 82 -4.16 22.56 -1.49
CA PRO A 82 -3.70 23.39 -0.36
C PRO A 82 -3.61 22.65 0.98
N GLN A 83 -4.52 21.71 1.24
CA GLN A 83 -4.63 20.97 2.50
C GLN A 83 -4.25 19.49 2.40
N ALA A 84 -4.05 18.96 1.19
CA ALA A 84 -3.78 17.54 0.97
C ALA A 84 -2.96 17.29 -0.30
N ALA A 85 -2.04 16.34 -0.26
CA ALA A 85 -1.39 15.79 -1.45
C ALA A 85 -1.98 14.41 -1.75
N ILE A 86 -2.40 14.20 -3.00
CA ILE A 86 -2.88 12.92 -3.50
C ILE A 86 -1.70 12.19 -4.13
N VAL A 87 -1.46 10.98 -3.66
CA VAL A 87 -0.35 10.14 -4.10
C VAL A 87 -0.87 8.79 -4.58
N GLN A 88 -0.16 8.17 -5.50
CA GLN A 88 -0.41 6.80 -5.94
C GLN A 88 0.66 5.89 -5.36
N LEU A 89 0.23 4.87 -4.64
CA LEU A 89 1.12 3.85 -4.08
C LEU A 89 1.78 3.06 -5.22
N ILE A 90 3.10 2.86 -5.10
CA ILE A 90 3.92 2.08 -6.04
C ILE A 90 4.31 0.75 -5.38
N LYS A 91 4.86 0.82 -4.16
CA LYS A 91 5.43 -0.33 -3.46
C LYS A 91 5.24 -0.19 -1.95
N ILE A 92 5.10 -1.31 -1.26
CA ILE A 92 5.17 -1.41 0.21
C ILE A 92 6.58 -1.91 0.55
N GLU A 93 7.32 -1.19 1.39
CA GLU A 93 8.65 -1.61 1.84
C GLU A 93 8.57 -2.87 2.73
N GLY A 94 9.55 -3.76 2.58
CA GLY A 94 9.65 -4.99 3.38
C GLY A 94 8.86 -6.18 2.82
N ARG A 95 8.16 -6.02 1.69
CA ARG A 95 7.58 -7.14 0.94
C ARG A 95 8.44 -7.37 -0.31
N GLU A 96 9.08 -8.54 -0.39
CA GLU A 96 10.01 -8.93 -1.47
C GLU A 96 9.30 -9.32 -2.77
N ASP A 97 7.97 -9.39 -2.78
CA ASP A 97 7.23 -9.66 -4.01
C ASP A 97 7.31 -8.46 -4.95
N ASP A 98 8.09 -8.63 -6.02
CA ASP A 98 8.33 -7.69 -7.11
C ASP A 98 7.08 -7.37 -7.98
N ARG A 99 5.87 -7.63 -7.48
CA ARG A 99 4.63 -7.30 -8.20
C ARG A 99 4.05 -5.96 -7.77
N GLU A 100 3.71 -5.15 -8.77
CA GLU A 100 2.96 -3.91 -8.63
C GLU A 100 1.69 -4.14 -7.80
N ILE A 101 1.39 -3.21 -6.90
CA ILE A 101 0.15 -3.23 -6.11
C ILE A 101 -1.01 -3.31 -7.10
N ALA A 102 -1.75 -4.43 -7.14
CA ALA A 102 -2.71 -4.76 -8.22
C ALA A 102 -3.92 -3.81 -8.32
N THR A 103 -3.98 -2.79 -7.49
CA THR A 103 -4.98 -1.72 -7.57
C THR A 103 -4.29 -0.38 -7.37
N SER A 104 -4.61 0.56 -8.27
CA SER A 104 -4.26 1.98 -8.22
C SER A 104 -4.87 2.65 -6.98
N LYS A 105 -4.39 2.29 -5.80
CA LYS A 105 -4.85 2.89 -4.55
C LYS A 105 -4.26 4.28 -4.43
N LEU A 106 -5.12 5.25 -4.72
CA LEU A 106 -4.89 6.63 -4.32
C LEU A 106 -4.84 6.68 -2.80
N ALA A 107 -3.84 7.38 -2.30
CA ALA A 107 -3.66 7.70 -0.90
C ALA A 107 -3.52 9.22 -0.75
N GLY A 108 -3.79 9.72 0.45
CA GLY A 108 -3.75 11.13 0.78
C GLY A 108 -2.78 11.40 1.92
N ILE A 109 -1.97 12.45 1.77
CA ILE A 109 -1.20 13.04 2.86
C ILE A 109 -1.89 14.35 3.22
N HIS A 110 -2.47 14.44 4.41
CA HIS A 110 -3.04 15.69 4.92
C HIS A 110 -1.93 16.62 5.41
N ILE A 111 -2.14 17.94 5.38
CA ILE A 111 -1.13 18.93 5.82
C ILE A 111 -0.64 18.70 7.26
N SER A 112 -1.53 18.26 8.15
CA SER A 112 -1.18 17.92 9.54
C SER A 112 -0.29 16.68 9.67
N GLN A 113 -0.16 15.89 8.60
CA GLN A 113 0.61 14.64 8.53
C GLN A 113 1.95 14.81 7.81
N VAL A 114 2.39 16.05 7.54
CA VAL A 114 3.63 16.31 6.81
C VAL A 114 4.86 16.36 7.71
N ARG A 115 4.78 17.07 8.83
CA ARG A 115 5.86 17.25 9.81
C ARG A 115 5.28 17.61 11.17
N ASP A 116 6.10 17.47 12.22
CA ASP A 116 5.79 18.01 13.54
C ASP A 116 6.19 19.50 13.57
N GLY A 117 5.28 20.33 13.08
CA GLY A 117 5.48 21.77 12.96
C GLY A 117 4.48 22.41 12.01
N TYR A 118 4.45 23.74 11.99
CA TYR A 118 3.58 24.47 11.07
C TYR A 118 4.09 24.31 9.63
N VAL A 119 3.16 24.04 8.71
CA VAL A 119 3.40 24.00 7.27
C VAL A 119 2.58 25.11 6.65
N GLU A 120 3.25 26.07 6.03
CA GLU A 120 2.58 27.21 5.36
C GLU A 120 1.72 26.77 4.17
N GLY A 121 2.13 25.71 3.46
CA GLY A 121 1.34 25.14 2.39
C GLY A 121 1.94 23.86 1.80
N MET A 122 1.10 22.99 1.26
CA MET A 122 1.55 21.69 0.72
C MET A 122 2.50 21.82 -0.48
N SER A 123 2.43 22.91 -1.23
CA SER A 123 3.22 23.14 -2.44
C SER A 123 4.71 23.41 -2.19
N THR A 124 5.09 23.79 -0.96
CA THR A 124 6.49 23.93 -0.54
C THR A 124 7.08 22.60 -0.07
N GLU A 125 6.22 21.64 0.26
CA GLU A 125 6.58 20.34 0.83
C GLU A 125 6.66 19.27 -0.26
N PHE A 126 5.71 19.26 -1.18
CA PHE A 126 5.57 18.28 -2.25
C PHE A 126 5.24 18.94 -3.59
N LYS A 127 5.70 18.33 -4.68
CA LYS A 127 5.24 18.66 -6.03
C LYS A 127 4.85 17.42 -6.82
N VAL A 128 4.01 17.65 -7.82
CA VAL A 128 3.57 16.63 -8.79
C VAL A 128 4.78 15.98 -9.45
N GLY A 129 4.83 14.64 -9.40
CA GLY A 129 5.92 13.81 -9.91
C GLY A 129 7.05 13.56 -8.92
N ASP A 130 6.99 14.08 -7.69
CA ASP A 130 7.92 13.69 -6.64
C ASP A 130 7.61 12.25 -6.17
N VAL A 131 8.66 11.50 -5.85
CA VAL A 131 8.55 10.17 -5.21
C VAL A 131 8.70 10.36 -3.71
N VAL A 132 7.75 9.85 -2.94
CA VAL A 132 7.62 10.05 -1.50
C VAL A 132 7.61 8.71 -0.78
N ARG A 133 8.38 8.64 0.30
CA ARG A 133 8.33 7.57 1.30
C ARG A 133 7.46 8.02 2.46
N ALA A 134 6.40 7.30 2.74
CA ALA A 134 5.41 7.66 3.76
C ALA A 134 4.98 6.43 4.57
N ARG A 135 4.44 6.65 5.76
CA ARG A 135 3.88 5.60 6.63
C ARG A 135 2.36 5.63 6.56
N VAL A 136 1.73 4.45 6.50
CA VAL A 136 0.28 4.31 6.53
C VAL A 136 -0.22 4.55 7.96
N VAL A 137 -1.17 5.48 8.12
CA VAL A 137 -1.75 5.80 9.43
C VAL A 137 -3.20 5.36 9.58
N ALA A 138 -3.96 5.28 8.49
CA ALA A 138 -5.33 4.78 8.52
C ALA A 138 -5.71 4.18 7.16
N THR A 139 -6.33 3.00 7.19
CA THR A 139 -6.76 2.26 6.00
C THR A 139 -8.27 2.21 5.86
N GLU A 140 -9.01 2.48 6.95
CA GLU A 140 -10.48 2.55 6.94
C GLU A 140 -11.04 3.79 6.21
N LYS A 141 -10.19 4.78 5.92
CA LYS A 141 -10.55 5.99 5.16
C LYS A 141 -10.20 5.84 3.69
N SER A 142 -11.11 6.26 2.82
CA SER A 142 -10.86 6.38 1.38
C SER A 142 -10.74 7.86 0.99
N PRO A 143 -9.59 8.33 0.47
CA PRO A 143 -8.35 7.59 0.22
C PRO A 143 -7.56 7.29 1.50
N ILE A 144 -6.70 6.26 1.42
CA ILE A 144 -5.82 5.81 2.52
C ILE A 144 -5.01 6.99 3.06
N GLN A 145 -4.95 7.14 4.37
CA GLN A 145 -4.20 8.24 4.98
C GLN A 145 -2.75 7.83 5.21
N LEU A 146 -1.84 8.69 4.75
CA LEU A 146 -0.41 8.55 4.92
C LEU A 146 0.16 9.69 5.75
N SER A 147 1.30 9.43 6.38
CA SER A 147 2.07 10.39 7.14
C SER A 147 3.52 10.39 6.72
N THR A 148 4.11 11.58 6.67
CA THR A 148 5.54 11.80 6.42
C THR A 148 6.25 12.40 7.64
N LYS A 149 5.61 12.27 8.81
CA LYS A 149 6.19 12.59 10.12
C LYS A 149 7.30 11.61 10.47
N GLY A 150 8.52 12.04 10.18
CA GLY A 150 9.73 11.28 10.44
C GLY A 150 10.91 11.88 9.67
N PRO A 151 12.15 11.70 10.16
CA PRO A 151 13.34 12.14 9.44
C PRO A 151 13.60 11.29 8.19
N ASP A 152 13.25 10.01 8.23
CA ASP A 152 13.37 9.02 7.15
C ASP A 152 12.18 9.02 6.18
N LEU A 153 11.13 9.78 6.49
CA LEU A 153 9.94 9.94 5.66
C LEU A 153 9.92 11.29 4.94
N GLY A 154 9.34 11.31 3.74
CA GLY A 154 9.29 12.46 2.86
C GLY A 154 9.73 12.14 1.44
N VAL A 155 10.04 13.17 0.67
CA VAL A 155 10.50 13.08 -0.70
C VAL A 155 11.86 12.37 -0.75
N VAL A 156 11.92 11.29 -1.53
CA VAL A 156 13.13 10.47 -1.76
C VAL A 156 13.73 10.68 -3.15
N TYR A 157 12.92 11.16 -4.10
CA TYR A 157 13.36 11.55 -5.43
C TYR A 157 12.49 12.69 -5.96
N ALA A 158 13.11 13.67 -6.62
CA ALA A 158 12.43 14.86 -7.12
C ALA A 158 13.06 15.38 -8.41
N LEU A 159 12.22 15.95 -9.27
CA LEU A 159 12.64 16.58 -10.52
C LEU A 159 12.52 18.10 -10.44
N CYS A 160 13.39 18.80 -11.16
CA CYS A 160 13.33 20.26 -11.26
C CYS A 160 12.01 20.71 -11.89
N SER A 161 11.35 21.68 -11.26
CA SER A 161 10.07 22.23 -11.74
C SER A 161 10.20 22.92 -13.11
N ARG A 162 11.39 23.41 -13.45
CA ARG A 162 11.64 24.15 -14.71
C ARG A 162 12.09 23.27 -15.87
N CYS A 163 13.06 22.39 -15.63
CA CYS A 163 13.74 21.65 -16.70
C CYS A 163 13.68 20.13 -16.53
N ARG A 164 12.94 19.63 -15.54
CA ARG A 164 12.78 18.21 -15.20
C ARG A 164 14.07 17.43 -14.93
N THR A 165 15.23 18.11 -14.86
CA THR A 165 16.48 17.48 -14.44
C THR A 165 16.38 17.02 -12.98
N PRO A 166 16.82 15.79 -12.66
CA PRO A 166 16.84 15.28 -11.29
C PRO A 166 17.59 16.20 -10.34
N LEU A 167 16.95 16.60 -9.24
CA LEU A 167 17.52 17.55 -8.29
C LEU A 167 18.62 16.90 -7.42
N VAL A 168 19.51 17.73 -6.87
CA VAL A 168 20.59 17.31 -5.97
C VAL A 168 20.43 18.00 -4.62
N ARG A 169 20.53 17.23 -3.55
CA ARG A 169 20.44 17.76 -2.17
C ARG A 169 21.71 18.51 -1.79
N ARG A 170 21.54 19.72 -1.25
CA ARG A 170 22.59 20.54 -0.63
C ARG A 170 22.04 21.10 0.69
N GLY A 171 22.42 20.46 1.81
CA GLY A 171 21.81 20.73 3.11
C GLY A 171 20.32 20.38 3.09
N ASP A 172 19.47 21.37 3.37
CA ASP A 172 18.01 21.23 3.39
C ASP A 172 17.32 21.72 2.11
N ARG A 173 18.11 22.06 1.08
CA ARG A 173 17.59 22.54 -0.21
C ARG A 173 17.93 21.58 -1.34
N LEU A 174 17.12 21.64 -2.38
CA LEU A 174 17.34 20.94 -3.64
C LEU A 174 17.81 21.93 -4.70
N ILE A 175 18.92 21.61 -5.37
CA ILE A 175 19.50 22.45 -6.42
C ILE A 175 19.50 21.67 -7.72
N CYS A 176 19.03 22.30 -8.80
CA CYS A 176 19.13 21.76 -10.14
C CYS A 176 20.54 21.97 -10.71
N PRO A 177 21.27 20.91 -11.07
CA PRO A 177 22.62 21.05 -11.63
C PRO A 177 22.62 21.67 -13.05
N ARG A 178 21.48 21.65 -13.76
CA ARG A 178 21.38 22.14 -15.14
C ARG A 178 20.99 23.62 -15.23
N CYS A 179 19.95 24.05 -14.50
CA CYS A 179 19.42 25.42 -14.59
C CYS A 179 19.64 26.25 -13.32
N GLY A 180 20.27 25.68 -12.28
CA GLY A 180 20.57 26.38 -11.04
C GLY A 180 19.36 26.67 -10.14
N SER A 181 18.15 26.21 -10.50
CA SER A 181 16.95 26.45 -9.68
C SER A 181 17.11 25.85 -8.29
N VAL A 182 16.80 26.64 -7.26
CA VAL A 182 16.78 26.21 -5.86
C VAL A 182 15.34 26.00 -5.43
N GLU A 183 15.04 24.83 -4.89
CA GLU A 183 13.71 24.42 -4.46
C GLU A 183 13.76 23.78 -3.07
N THR A 184 12.64 23.85 -2.34
CA THR A 184 12.45 23.19 -1.04
C THR A 184 11.41 22.09 -1.16
N ARG A 185 11.55 21.04 -0.34
CA ARG A 185 10.63 19.90 -0.19
C ARG A 185 10.72 19.36 1.23
N LYS A 186 9.75 18.55 1.66
CA LYS A 186 9.91 17.67 2.83
C LYS A 186 10.90 16.56 2.48
N LEU A 187 12.19 16.79 2.68
CA LEU A 187 13.21 15.79 2.34
C LEU A 187 13.25 14.64 3.35
N SER A 188 13.38 13.42 2.83
CA SER A 188 13.79 12.26 3.62
C SER A 188 15.32 12.23 3.76
N THR A 189 15.84 11.69 4.87
CA THR A 189 17.26 11.34 5.04
C THR A 189 17.75 10.32 3.99
N LEU A 190 16.83 9.57 3.37
CA LEU A 190 17.06 8.57 2.33
C LEU A 190 17.00 9.15 0.90
N TYR A 191 16.94 10.48 0.74
CA TYR A 191 16.90 11.12 -0.59
C TYR A 191 18.05 10.63 -1.49
N ARG A 192 17.71 10.05 -2.65
CA ARG A 192 18.63 9.37 -3.60
C ARG A 192 19.52 8.27 -3.01
N LYS A 193 19.19 7.74 -1.82
CA LYS A 193 19.90 6.60 -1.20
C LYS A 193 19.14 5.29 -1.32
N MET A 194 17.89 5.36 -1.77
CA MET A 194 17.08 4.18 -2.04
C MET A 194 17.40 3.61 -3.41
N ARG A 195 17.57 2.30 -3.47
CA ARG A 195 17.39 1.53 -4.71
C ARG A 195 15.88 1.32 -4.84
N VAL A 196 15.26 2.12 -5.70
CA VAL A 196 13.87 1.95 -6.11
C VAL A 196 13.87 1.02 -7.31
#